data_AF-A0A1H9CKV4-F1
#
_entry.id   AF-A0A1H9CKV4-F1
#
_cell.length_a   1.000
_cell.length_b   1.000
_cell.length_c   1.000
_cell.angle_alpha   90.00
_cell.angle_beta   90.00
_cell.angle_gamma   90.00
#
_symmetry.space_group_name_H-M   'P 1'
#
loop_
_entity.id
_entity.type
_entity.pdbx_description
1 polymer ?
#
loop_
_entity_poly.entity_id
_entity_poly.type
_entity_poly.pdbx_seq_one_letter_code
_entity_poly.pdbx_strand_id
1 'polypeptide(L)'
;MWSIPGGRVEPGETDEAAVTRELIEETGLSVTVGRLVGHVERPAPNGVFQIFDYECQVTSGVLRAGDDASDVAWVDGATLDTLPTTDGLVEALSGWNCLPKA
;
A
#
# COMPACT_ATOMS: atom_id res chain seq x y z
N MET A 1 9.47 -0.22 -10.14
CA MET A 1 8.39 -1.21 -9.97
C MET A 1 7.23 -0.51 -9.28
N TRP A 2 6.00 -1.00 -9.44
CA TRP A 2 4.80 -0.47 -8.79
C TRP A 2 4.45 -1.30 -7.55
N SER A 3 3.91 -0.64 -6.51
CA SER A 3 3.43 -1.28 -5.28
C SER A 3 2.23 -0.50 -4.74
N ILE A 4 1.57 -1.07 -3.74
CA ILE A 4 0.69 -0.30 -2.84
C ILE A 4 1.54 0.59 -1.92
N PRO A 5 1.04 1.77 -1.52
CA PRO A 5 1.76 2.70 -0.67
C PRO A 5 1.90 2.16 0.76
N GLY A 6 2.98 2.53 1.45
CA GLY A 6 3.21 2.13 2.83
C GLY A 6 4.68 2.05 3.22
N GLY A 7 4.93 2.16 4.52
CA GLY A 7 6.27 2.12 5.09
C GLY A 7 6.29 1.51 6.48
N ARG A 8 7.37 1.80 7.22
CA ARG A 8 7.59 1.17 8.53
C ARG A 8 6.77 1.90 9.60
N VAL A 9 6.17 1.12 10.49
CA VAL A 9 5.58 1.66 11.73
C VAL A 9 6.70 2.20 12.61
N GLU A 10 6.60 3.48 12.99
CA GLU A 10 7.58 4.13 13.84
C GLU A 10 7.41 3.80 15.33
N PRO A 11 8.45 3.97 16.18
CA PRO A 11 8.32 3.71 17.61
C PRO A 11 7.23 4.55 18.28
N GLY A 12 6.21 3.87 18.81
CA GLY A 12 5.06 4.50 19.46
C GLY A 12 3.90 4.85 18.53
N GLU A 13 4.04 4.55 17.23
CA GLU A 13 2.99 4.69 16.22
C GLU A 13 2.08 3.45 16.23
N THR A 14 0.78 3.65 15.96
CA THR A 14 -0.13 2.53 15.66
C THR A 14 -0.12 2.25 14.16
N ASP A 15 -0.51 1.06 13.74
CA ASP A 15 -0.61 0.73 12.31
C ASP A 15 -1.49 1.73 11.53
N GLU A 16 -2.61 2.18 12.11
CA GLU A 16 -3.49 3.16 11.46
C GLU A 16 -2.84 4.54 11.32
N ALA A 17 -2.04 4.94 12.31
CA ALA A 17 -1.27 6.18 12.24
C ALA A 17 -0.19 6.10 11.17
N ALA A 18 0.54 4.98 11.10
CA ALA A 18 1.55 4.73 10.07
C ALA A 18 0.93 4.75 8.67
N VAL A 19 -0.14 3.98 8.43
CA VAL A 19 -0.84 3.96 7.15
C VAL A 19 -1.33 5.36 6.76
N THR A 20 -1.89 6.12 7.70
CA THR A 20 -2.36 7.48 7.40
C THR A 20 -1.22 8.41 7.00
N ARG A 21 -0.08 8.34 7.70
CA ARG A 21 1.11 9.15 7.40
C ARG A 21 1.69 8.80 6.03
N GLU A 22 1.95 7.52 5.79
CA GLU A 22 2.56 7.03 4.53
C GLU A 22 1.68 7.38 3.32
N LEU A 23 0.35 7.20 3.42
CA LEU A 23 -0.55 7.57 2.33
C LEU A 23 -0.49 9.08 2.00
N ILE A 24 -0.34 9.94 3.01
CA ILE A 24 -0.18 11.37 2.79
C ILE A 24 1.19 11.67 2.15
N GLU A 25 2.26 11.06 2.65
CA GLU A 25 3.64 11.29 2.21
C GLU A 25 3.87 10.85 0.75
N GLU A 26 3.41 9.65 0.40
CA GLU A 26 3.67 9.03 -0.90
C GLU A 26 2.64 9.41 -1.97
N THR A 27 1.39 9.72 -1.58
CA THR A 27 0.27 9.92 -2.53
C THR A 27 -0.45 11.27 -2.41
N GLY A 28 -0.20 12.04 -1.35
CA GLY A 28 -0.90 13.29 -1.08
C GLY A 28 -2.37 13.12 -0.64
N LEU A 29 -2.80 11.90 -0.33
CA LEU A 29 -4.17 11.59 0.05
C LEU A 29 -4.32 11.38 1.55
N SER A 30 -5.34 12.01 2.14
CA SER A 30 -5.79 11.67 3.49
C SER A 30 -6.83 10.55 3.41
N VAL A 31 -6.73 9.58 4.33
CA VAL A 31 -7.59 8.40 4.35
C VAL A 31 -8.20 8.17 5.72
N THR A 32 -9.29 7.40 5.76
CA THR A 32 -9.71 6.67 6.95
C THR A 32 -9.27 5.22 6.80
N VAL A 33 -8.48 4.73 7.74
CA VAL A 33 -8.00 3.35 7.79
C VAL A 33 -9.11 2.45 8.29
N GLY A 34 -9.40 1.40 7.53
CA GLY A 34 -10.42 0.41 7.82
C GLY A 34 -9.82 -0.87 8.40
N ARG A 35 -10.35 -2.02 7.98
CA ARG A 35 -9.90 -3.31 8.50
C ARG A 35 -8.56 -3.74 7.88
N LEU A 36 -7.82 -4.55 8.63
CA LEU A 36 -6.74 -5.37 8.09
C LEU A 36 -7.30 -6.32 7.04
N VAL A 37 -6.74 -6.29 5.84
CA VAL A 37 -7.12 -7.12 4.68
C VAL A 37 -6.28 -8.38 4.64
N GLY A 38 -4.99 -8.25 4.92
CA GLY A 38 -4.06 -9.37 4.88
C GLY A 38 -2.68 -8.99 5.39
N HIS A 39 -1.80 -9.99 5.45
CA HIS A 39 -0.40 -9.75 5.77
C HIS A 39 0.49 -10.67 4.94
N VAL A 40 1.71 -10.21 4.68
CA VAL A 40 2.76 -11.03 4.09
C VAL A 40 4.04 -10.93 4.89
N GLU A 41 4.81 -12.00 4.84
CA GLU A 41 6.16 -12.06 5.36
C GLU A 41 7.16 -11.88 4.22
N ARG A 42 8.21 -11.07 4.45
CA ARG A 42 9.30 -10.88 3.49
C ARG A 42 10.66 -11.01 4.19
N PRO A 43 11.63 -11.74 3.59
CA PRO A 43 12.97 -11.81 4.16
C PRO A 43 13.60 -10.42 4.32
N ALA A 44 14.27 -10.20 5.44
CA ALA A 44 15.00 -8.98 5.76
C ALA A 44 16.43 -9.33 6.21
N PRO A 45 17.41 -8.41 6.11
CA PRO A 45 18.81 -8.70 6.47
C PRO A 45 18.99 -9.30 7.87
N ASN A 46 18.13 -8.96 8.83
CA ASN A 46 18.19 -9.42 10.23
C ASN A 46 16.89 -10.09 10.70
N GLY A 47 16.12 -10.72 9.80
CA GLY A 47 14.88 -11.40 10.16
C GLY A 47 13.86 -11.39 9.04
N VAL A 48 12.62 -11.05 9.39
CA VAL A 48 11.48 -11.02 8.48
C VAL A 48 10.74 -9.71 8.68
N PHE A 49 10.41 -9.01 7.60
CA PHE A 49 9.41 -7.94 7.62
C PHE A 49 8.02 -8.56 7.63
N GLN A 50 7.23 -8.17 8.64
CA GLN A 50 5.79 -8.40 8.68
C GLN A 50 5.13 -7.18 8.04
N ILE A 51 4.43 -7.37 6.93
CA ILE A 51 3.76 -6.31 6.19
C ILE A 51 2.26 -6.54 6.35
N PHE A 52 1.55 -5.57 6.91
CA PHE A 52 0.12 -5.62 7.19
C PHE A 52 -0.61 -4.63 6.29
N ASP A 53 -1.53 -5.12 5.47
CA ASP A 53 -2.21 -4.33 4.45
C ASP A 53 -3.65 -4.03 4.86
N TYR A 54 -4.02 -2.75 4.81
CA TYR A 54 -5.30 -2.26 5.30
C TYR A 54 -6.18 -1.71 4.17
N GLU A 55 -7.50 -1.93 4.29
CA GLU A 55 -8.47 -1.24 3.46
C GLU A 55 -8.50 0.24 3.86
N CYS A 56 -8.39 1.15 2.89
CA CYS A 56 -8.39 2.59 3.13
C CYS A 56 -9.44 3.29 2.30
N GLN A 57 -10.16 4.23 2.91
CA GLN A 57 -11.09 5.11 2.19
C GLN A 57 -10.51 6.52 2.11
N VAL A 58 -10.30 7.04 0.91
CA VAL A 58 -9.86 8.42 0.69
C VAL A 58 -10.93 9.40 1.18
N THR A 59 -10.52 10.36 1.99
CA THR A 59 -11.40 11.40 2.54
C THR A 59 -11.13 12.76 1.92
N SER A 60 -9.88 13.04 1.53
CA SER A 60 -9.49 14.30 0.88
C SER A 60 -8.08 14.18 0.28
N GLY A 61 -7.62 15.26 -0.38
CA GLY A 61 -6.30 15.33 -1.00
C GLY A 61 -6.37 15.33 -2.53
N VAL A 62 -5.20 15.46 -3.15
CA VAL A 62 -5.03 15.39 -4.60
C VAL A 62 -3.92 14.39 -4.85
N LEU A 63 -4.22 13.39 -5.68
CA LEU A 63 -3.27 12.33 -6.00
C LEU A 63 -2.00 12.93 -6.60
N ARG A 64 -0.89 12.76 -5.90
CA ARG A 64 0.43 13.26 -6.31
C ARG A 64 1.52 12.43 -5.65
N ALA A 65 2.46 11.97 -6.46
CA ALA A 65 3.60 11.21 -5.96
C ALA A 65 4.47 12.09 -5.04
N GLY A 66 4.95 11.49 -3.96
CA GLY A 66 5.79 12.14 -2.96
C GLY A 66 6.76 11.15 -2.31
N ASP A 67 7.63 11.71 -1.45
CA ASP A 67 8.72 11.00 -0.79
C ASP A 67 9.58 10.14 -1.73
N ASP A 68 9.58 8.81 -1.58
CA ASP A 68 10.32 7.88 -2.42
C ASP A 68 9.52 7.35 -3.63
N ALA A 69 8.23 7.71 -3.72
CA ALA A 69 7.39 7.42 -4.86
C ALA A 69 7.67 8.41 -6.02
N SER A 70 8.21 7.88 -7.11
CA SER A 70 8.45 8.67 -8.33
C SER A 70 7.20 8.90 -9.19
N ASP A 71 6.15 8.10 -8.99
CA ASP A 71 4.88 8.19 -9.70
C ASP A 71 3.74 7.62 -8.84
N VAL A 72 2.49 7.98 -9.15
CA VAL A 72 1.30 7.50 -8.46
C VAL A 72 0.11 7.43 -9.43
N ALA A 73 -0.70 6.39 -9.33
CA ALA A 73 -1.84 6.20 -10.22
C ALA A 73 -3.00 5.48 -9.53
N TRP A 74 -4.21 5.81 -9.95
CA TRP A 74 -5.35 4.91 -9.79
C TRP A 74 -5.28 3.84 -10.87
N VAL A 75 -5.39 2.57 -10.48
CA VAL A 75 -5.13 1.42 -11.35
C VAL A 75 -6.34 0.49 -11.32
N ASP A 76 -6.90 0.19 -12.49
CA ASP A 76 -7.90 -0.87 -12.67
C ASP A 76 -7.23 -2.24 -12.92
N GLY A 77 -8.03 -3.31 -12.98
CA GLY A 77 -7.49 -4.65 -13.16
C GLY A 77 -6.68 -4.81 -14.45
N ALA A 78 -7.17 -4.23 -15.56
CA ALA A 78 -6.51 -4.31 -16.86
C ALA A 78 -5.16 -3.58 -16.88
N THR A 79 -5.06 -2.44 -16.19
CA THR A 79 -3.81 -1.69 -16.06
C THR A 79 -2.84 -2.46 -15.16
N LEU A 80 -3.30 -2.99 -14.02
CA LEU A 80 -2.48 -3.76 -13.09
C LEU A 80 -1.76 -4.92 -13.78
N ASP A 81 -2.45 -5.64 -14.67
CA ASP A 81 -1.89 -6.75 -15.46
C ASP A 81 -0.69 -6.35 -16.35
N THR A 82 -0.52 -5.05 -16.63
CA THR A 82 0.56 -4.53 -17.47
C THR A 82 1.69 -3.86 -16.68
N LEU A 83 1.48 -3.56 -15.40
CA LEU A 83 2.45 -2.83 -14.59
C LEU A 83 3.56 -3.78 -14.09
N PRO A 84 4.83 -3.35 -14.12
CA PRO A 84 5.89 -4.10 -13.46
C PRO A 84 5.80 -3.91 -11.94
N THR A 85 5.11 -4.81 -11.25
CA THR A 85 4.90 -4.74 -9.79
C THR A 85 6.04 -5.34 -8.98
N THR A 86 6.07 -5.04 -7.68
CA THR A 86 6.89 -5.77 -6.71
C THR A 86 6.49 -7.26 -6.64
N ASP A 87 7.44 -8.11 -6.24
CA ASP A 87 7.25 -9.55 -6.20
C ASP A 87 6.15 -9.96 -5.21
N GLY A 88 5.21 -10.79 -5.70
CA GLY A 88 4.11 -11.34 -4.91
C GLY A 88 2.96 -10.37 -4.62
N LEU A 89 2.98 -9.13 -5.13
CA LEU A 89 1.89 -8.17 -4.92
C LEU A 89 0.56 -8.69 -5.49
N VAL A 90 0.54 -9.07 -6.76
CA VAL A 90 -0.67 -9.56 -7.44
C VAL A 90 -1.18 -10.85 -6.80
N GLU A 91 -0.27 -11.76 -6.42
CA GLU A 91 -0.62 -13.00 -5.71
C GLU A 91 -1.29 -12.71 -4.37
N ALA A 92 -0.73 -11.80 -3.56
CA ALA A 92 -1.27 -11.41 -2.27
C ALA A 92 -2.66 -10.77 -2.41
N LEU A 93 -2.79 -9.76 -3.28
CA LEU A 93 -4.08 -9.10 -3.53
C LEU A 93 -5.13 -10.08 -4.06
N SER A 94 -4.76 -11.02 -4.92
CA SER A 94 -5.64 -12.09 -5.39
C SER A 94 -6.07 -13.00 -4.24
N GLY A 95 -5.14 -13.40 -3.37
CA GLY A 95 -5.40 -14.26 -2.21
C GLY A 95 -6.35 -13.62 -1.20
N TRP A 96 -6.33 -12.29 -1.09
CA TRP A 96 -7.23 -11.52 -0.23
C TRP A 96 -8.52 -11.06 -0.93
N ASN A 97 -8.71 -11.42 -2.21
CA ASN A 97 -9.84 -10.98 -3.03
C ASN A 97 -9.96 -9.44 -3.10
N CYS A 98 -8.81 -8.78 -3.26
CA CYS A 98 -8.66 -7.32 -3.28
C CYS A 98 -8.05 -6.79 -4.59
N LEU A 99 -8.04 -7.59 -5.66
CA LEU A 99 -7.67 -7.08 -6.98
C LEU A 99 -8.63 -5.96 -7.41
N PRO A 100 -8.12 -4.89 -8.05
CA PRO A 100 -8.97 -3.85 -8.61
C PRO A 100 -9.98 -4.45 -9.59
N LYS A 101 -11.19 -3.91 -9.58
CA LYS A 101 -12.20 -4.28 -10.58
C LYS A 101 -11.79 -3.73 -11.95
N ALA A 102 -12.26 -4.40 -13.00
CA ALA A 102 -12.23 -3.88 -14.36
C ALA A 102 -13.29 -2.80 -14.57
#